data_AF-A0A1C4RD86-F1
#
_entry.id   AF-A0A1C4RD86-F1
#
_cell.length_a   1.000
_cell.length_b   1.000
_cell.length_c   1.000
_cell.angle_alpha   90.00
_cell.angle_beta   90.00
_cell.angle_gamma   90.00
#
_symmetry.space_group_name_H-M   'P 1'
#
loop_
_entity.id
_entity.type
_entity.pdbx_description
1 polymer ?
#
loop_
_entity_poly.entity_id
_entity_poly.type
_entity_poly.pdbx_seq_one_letter_code
_entity_poly.pdbx_strand_id
1 'polypeptide(L)'
;MVSSLSGYGLSTVISLPTSSIRFPAHAFEPDAVARTSISGFCQHAVVTTTSPDQRPDEATLEILRSAFDPEWREPALGHEAVSVWESENRVTLPEPYRTLIAEIANGSPLGPPEDGGLLPLGWLPPGWPHQRTRNPAAPFPLQEAWAWEDENPAEDHHERVATVYNHGSVVLGTDDELSYWVLVVAGPQRGKVWLVTDVGAYPYPMPEALGFLEWVQRWHAGDSWWD
;
A
#
# COMPACT_ATOMS: atom_id res chain seq x y z
N MET A 1 6.73 -54.48 -18.94
CA MET A 1 5.35 -54.50 -19.45
C MET A 1 4.81 -53.09 -19.32
N VAL A 2 4.82 -52.31 -20.41
CA VAL A 2 3.63 -51.82 -21.17
C VAL A 2 2.63 -51.07 -20.29
N SER A 3 2.19 -49.83 -20.53
CA SER A 3 2.22 -48.95 -21.72
C SER A 3 2.02 -47.48 -21.28
N SER A 4 2.85 -46.55 -21.74
CA SER A 4 2.51 -45.46 -22.69
C SER A 4 1.05 -45.41 -23.21
N LEU A 5 0.38 -44.26 -23.05
CA LEU A 5 -0.62 -43.78 -24.01
C LEU A 5 -0.46 -42.26 -24.20
N SER A 6 -0.44 -41.94 -25.49
CA SER A 6 -0.19 -40.67 -26.16
C SER A 6 -1.49 -40.06 -26.69
N GLY A 7 -1.46 -38.77 -27.04
CA GLY A 7 -2.44 -38.08 -27.89
C GLY A 7 -3.65 -37.51 -27.15
N TYR A 8 -4.29 -36.41 -27.54
CA TYR A 8 -4.30 -35.54 -28.73
C TYR A 8 -4.72 -34.14 -28.21
N GLY A 9 -4.16 -33.01 -28.64
CA GLY A 9 -4.36 -32.38 -29.95
C GLY A 9 -5.64 -31.54 -29.98
N LEU A 10 -5.51 -30.20 -30.05
CA LEU A 10 -6.27 -29.28 -30.94
C LEU A 10 -6.01 -27.81 -30.54
N SER A 11 -5.15 -27.15 -31.32
CA SER A 11 -5.10 -25.69 -31.43
C SER A 11 -6.34 -25.20 -32.17
N THR A 12 -7.10 -24.28 -31.57
CA THR A 12 -8.14 -23.52 -32.28
C THR A 12 -7.61 -22.12 -32.53
N VAL A 13 -7.22 -21.87 -33.78
CA VAL A 13 -6.91 -20.54 -34.32
C VAL A 13 -8.24 -19.90 -34.69
N ILE A 14 -8.63 -18.84 -33.98
CA ILE A 14 -9.82 -18.06 -34.31
C ILE A 14 -9.43 -17.07 -35.41
N SER A 15 -10.06 -17.25 -36.57
CA SER A 15 -9.92 -16.43 -37.76
C SER A 15 -10.72 -15.13 -37.60
N LEU A 16 -10.07 -13.96 -37.76
CA LEU A 16 -10.73 -12.66 -37.79
C LEU A 16 -11.16 -12.32 -39.22
N PRO A 17 -12.41 -11.88 -39.47
CA PRO A 17 -12.80 -11.40 -40.78
C PRO A 17 -12.17 -10.04 -41.10
N THR A 18 -11.46 -10.01 -42.21
CA THR A 18 -10.95 -8.81 -42.89
C THR A 18 -12.14 -7.96 -43.36
N SER A 19 -12.17 -6.68 -43.00
CA SER A 19 -13.02 -5.69 -43.68
C SER A 19 -12.16 -4.51 -44.12
N SER A 20 -11.88 -4.50 -45.41
CA SER A 20 -11.29 -3.39 -46.14
C SER A 20 -12.37 -2.35 -46.44
N ILE A 21 -12.14 -1.09 -46.04
CA ILE A 21 -12.88 0.05 -46.58
C ILE A 21 -11.86 1.06 -47.08
N ARG A 22 -11.93 1.35 -48.39
CA ARG A 22 -11.15 2.36 -49.11
C ARG A 22 -12.01 3.61 -49.35
N PHE A 23 -11.44 4.77 -49.00
CA PHE A 23 -11.43 6.11 -49.62
C PHE A 23 -12.75 6.77 -50.12
N PRO A 24 -12.87 8.11 -50.01
CA PRO A 24 -12.17 9.00 -50.96
C PRO A 24 -11.33 10.10 -50.31
N ALA A 25 -10.24 10.41 -51.00
CA ALA A 25 -9.46 11.62 -50.84
C ALA A 25 -10.22 12.81 -51.44
N HIS A 26 -10.24 13.94 -50.73
CA HIS A 26 -10.36 15.24 -51.35
C HIS A 26 -9.30 16.16 -50.75
N ALA A 27 -8.39 16.59 -51.62
CA ALA A 27 -7.39 17.60 -51.38
C ALA A 27 -8.05 18.98 -51.36
N PHE A 28 -7.61 19.85 -50.44
CA PHE A 28 -7.60 21.28 -50.67
C PHE A 28 -6.35 21.87 -50.03
N GLU A 29 -5.63 22.64 -50.84
CA GLU A 29 -4.30 23.21 -50.63
C GLU A 29 -4.33 24.51 -49.77
N PRO A 30 -3.14 25.05 -49.39
CA PRO A 30 -2.92 25.85 -48.18
C PRO A 30 -2.96 27.37 -48.45
N ASP A 31 -3.03 28.18 -47.38
CA ASP A 31 -2.11 29.33 -47.27
C ASP A 31 -2.06 30.03 -45.89
N ALA A 32 -0.85 30.51 -45.62
CA ALA A 32 -0.46 31.72 -44.88
C ALA A 32 -0.68 31.89 -43.35
N VAL A 33 0.47 31.78 -42.65
CA VAL A 33 1.09 32.80 -41.78
C VAL A 33 0.23 33.51 -40.71
N ALA A 34 0.54 33.23 -39.44
CA ALA A 34 0.70 34.27 -38.43
C ALA A 34 1.73 33.84 -37.38
N ARG A 35 2.85 34.57 -37.33
CA ARG A 35 3.83 34.54 -36.25
C ARG A 35 3.24 35.26 -35.04
N THR A 36 3.22 34.60 -33.88
CA THR A 36 3.32 35.30 -32.59
C THR A 36 4.13 34.45 -31.64
N SER A 37 5.38 34.88 -31.40
CA SER A 37 6.18 34.45 -30.25
C SER A 37 5.46 34.87 -28.98
N ILE A 38 5.15 33.92 -28.10
CA ILE A 38 5.01 34.19 -26.67
C ILE A 38 5.89 33.18 -25.96
N SER A 39 7.06 33.69 -25.55
CA SER A 39 7.94 33.04 -24.60
C SER A 39 7.21 32.99 -23.25
N GLY A 40 6.47 31.91 -23.04
CA GLY A 40 6.00 31.50 -21.72
C GLY A 40 6.88 30.34 -21.25
N PHE A 41 7.90 30.64 -20.45
CA PHE A 41 8.65 29.63 -19.70
C PHE A 41 7.70 29.08 -18.61
N CYS A 42 6.78 28.21 -18.99
CA CYS A 42 6.08 27.35 -18.05
C CYS A 42 7.05 26.21 -17.71
N GLN A 43 7.83 26.39 -16.65
CA GLN A 43 8.40 25.26 -15.93
C GLN A 43 7.21 24.42 -15.45
N HIS A 44 6.81 23.46 -16.27
CA HIS A 44 6.04 22.34 -15.79
C HIS A 44 7.00 21.63 -14.84
N ALA A 45 6.82 21.84 -13.54
CA ALA A 45 7.24 20.86 -12.57
C ALA A 45 6.60 19.56 -13.05
N VAL A 46 7.43 18.66 -13.59
CA VAL A 46 7.02 17.29 -13.85
C VAL A 46 6.73 16.75 -12.46
N VAL A 47 5.45 16.76 -12.08
CA VAL A 47 4.98 15.94 -10.97
C VAL A 47 5.16 14.52 -11.48
N THR A 48 6.35 13.98 -11.29
CA THR A 48 6.63 12.57 -11.50
C THR A 48 5.70 11.86 -10.54
N THR A 49 4.57 11.38 -11.06
CA THR A 49 3.69 10.50 -10.31
C THR A 49 4.44 9.18 -10.25
N THR A 50 5.36 9.10 -9.29
CA THR A 50 6.12 7.90 -8.96
C THR A 50 5.11 6.80 -8.74
N SER A 51 5.20 5.72 -9.52
CA SER A 51 4.34 4.54 -9.34
C SER A 51 4.38 4.13 -7.87
N PRO A 52 3.26 3.70 -7.24
CA PRO A 52 3.20 3.38 -5.80
C PRO A 52 4.13 2.22 -5.38
N ASP A 53 4.78 1.56 -6.34
CA ASP A 53 5.76 0.48 -6.13
C ASP A 53 7.18 0.86 -6.55
N GLN A 54 7.40 2.07 -7.06
CA GLN A 54 8.73 2.55 -7.41
C GLN A 54 9.45 3.06 -6.16
N ARG A 55 10.72 2.70 -6.02
CA ARG A 55 11.59 3.18 -4.93
C ARG A 55 11.45 4.71 -4.79
N PRO A 56 11.29 5.23 -3.56
CA PRO A 56 11.15 6.65 -3.30
C PRO A 56 12.38 7.45 -3.76
N ASP A 57 12.16 8.74 -4.01
CA ASP A 57 13.27 9.67 -4.27
C ASP A 57 14.09 9.95 -3.00
N GLU A 58 15.28 10.52 -3.18
CA GLU A 58 16.20 10.75 -2.06
C GLU A 58 15.63 11.75 -1.04
N ALA A 59 14.79 12.69 -1.47
CA ALA A 59 14.14 13.64 -0.56
C ALA A 59 13.19 12.93 0.40
N THR A 60 12.41 11.97 -0.09
CA THR A 60 11.54 11.12 0.73
C THR A 60 12.36 10.28 1.71
N LEU A 61 13.47 9.70 1.25
CA LEU A 61 14.33 8.89 2.11
C LEU A 61 14.98 9.73 3.21
N GLU A 62 15.36 10.98 2.93
CA GLU A 62 15.94 11.87 3.93
C GLU A 62 14.94 12.24 5.02
N ILE A 63 13.67 12.45 4.66
CA ILE A 63 12.59 12.65 5.63
C ILE A 63 12.46 11.43 6.55
N LEU A 64 12.47 10.23 5.97
CA LEU A 64 12.38 8.99 6.76
C LEU A 64 13.61 8.79 7.66
N ARG A 65 14.81 9.08 7.18
CA ARG A 65 16.03 9.01 8.01
C ARG A 65 16.02 10.03 9.14
N SER A 66 15.48 11.22 8.89
CA SER A 66 15.30 12.24 9.92
C SER A 66 14.27 11.82 10.97
N ALA A 67 13.17 11.17 10.54
CA ALA A 67 12.12 10.71 11.43
C ALA A 67 12.56 9.55 12.32
N PHE A 68 13.42 8.67 11.81
CA PHE A 68 13.94 7.51 12.55
C PHE A 68 15.45 7.64 12.80
N ASP A 69 15.78 8.29 13.92
CA ASP A 69 17.16 8.54 14.34
C ASP A 69 17.98 7.24 14.43
N PRO A 70 19.20 7.19 13.86
CA PRO A 70 20.10 6.03 13.97
C PRO A 70 20.37 5.53 15.39
N GLU A 71 20.28 6.38 16.41
CA GLU A 71 20.45 5.98 17.83
C GLU A 71 19.31 5.08 18.32
N TRP A 72 18.09 5.29 17.80
CA TRP A 72 16.87 4.69 18.33
C TRP A 72 16.21 3.69 17.40
N ARG A 73 16.72 3.50 16.17
CA ARG A 73 16.12 2.57 15.22
C ARG A 73 16.76 1.19 15.27
N GLU A 74 15.95 0.17 15.02
CA GLU A 74 16.46 -1.18 14.79
C GLU A 74 17.19 -1.24 13.44
N PRO A 75 18.23 -2.08 13.30
CA PRO A 75 18.92 -2.25 12.02
C PRO A 75 17.96 -2.57 10.87
N ALA A 76 18.20 -1.98 9.71
CA ALA A 76 17.44 -2.29 8.50
C ALA A 76 17.52 -3.79 8.18
N LEU A 77 16.41 -4.35 7.68
CA LEU A 77 16.30 -5.79 7.42
C LEU A 77 17.09 -6.21 6.18
N GLY A 78 17.32 -5.28 5.24
CA GLY A 78 17.95 -5.55 3.96
C GLY A 78 16.96 -6.04 2.89
N HIS A 79 17.24 -5.72 1.62
CA HIS A 79 16.36 -6.07 0.50
C HIS A 79 16.14 -7.58 0.32
N GLU A 80 17.15 -8.40 0.59
CA GLU A 80 17.03 -9.86 0.45
C GLU A 80 16.02 -10.42 1.46
N ALA A 81 16.15 -10.08 2.74
CA ALA A 81 15.26 -10.56 3.78
C ALA A 81 13.84 -9.99 3.63
N VAL A 82 13.69 -8.73 3.18
CA VAL A 82 12.38 -8.19 2.78
C VAL A 82 11.78 -9.02 1.64
N SER A 83 12.55 -9.36 0.61
CA SER A 83 12.06 -10.15 -0.53
C SER A 83 11.66 -11.59 -0.13
N VAL A 84 12.38 -12.19 0.83
CA VAL A 84 12.02 -13.48 1.42
C VAL A 84 10.67 -13.36 2.13
N TRP A 85 10.51 -12.37 3.00
CA TRP A 85 9.25 -12.13 3.72
C TRP A 85 8.08 -11.90 2.75
N GLU A 86 8.28 -11.07 1.72
CA GLU A 86 7.31 -10.80 0.65
C GLU A 86 6.89 -12.09 -0.08
N SER A 87 7.86 -12.95 -0.41
CA SER A 87 7.62 -14.24 -1.06
C SER A 87 6.83 -15.21 -0.17
N GLU A 88 7.20 -15.32 1.10
CA GLU A 88 6.51 -16.18 2.08
C GLU A 88 5.06 -15.75 2.30
N ASN A 89 4.83 -14.43 2.34
CA ASN A 89 3.51 -13.84 2.56
C ASN A 89 2.72 -13.58 1.27
N ARG A 90 3.31 -13.85 0.10
CA ARG A 90 2.72 -13.65 -1.24
C ARG A 90 2.21 -12.23 -1.48
N VAL A 91 2.92 -11.23 -0.98
CA VAL A 91 2.56 -9.82 -1.09
C VAL A 91 3.81 -8.99 -1.39
N THR A 92 3.64 -7.87 -2.09
CA THR A 92 4.67 -6.84 -2.22
C THR A 92 4.30 -5.66 -1.33
N LEU A 93 5.20 -5.27 -0.44
CA LEU A 93 5.00 -4.15 0.46
C LEU A 93 4.91 -2.84 -0.35
N PRO A 94 4.01 -1.92 0.02
CA PRO A 94 3.90 -0.63 -0.65
C PRO A 94 5.11 0.26 -0.33
N GLU A 95 5.50 1.09 -1.29
CA GLU A 95 6.44 2.17 -1.03
C GLU A 95 5.73 3.34 -0.32
N PRO A 96 6.43 4.10 0.54
CA PRO A 96 7.87 3.99 0.86
C PRO A 96 8.20 3.03 2.02
N TYR A 97 7.21 2.34 2.60
CA TYR A 97 7.43 1.44 3.74
C TYR A 97 8.40 0.31 3.40
N ARG A 98 8.29 -0.28 2.21
CA ARG A 98 9.21 -1.31 1.74
C ARG A 98 10.67 -0.86 1.78
N THR A 99 10.97 0.34 1.26
CA THR A 99 12.32 0.90 1.30
C THR A 99 12.77 1.26 2.72
N LEU A 100 11.87 1.78 3.57
CA LEU A 100 12.17 2.03 4.98
C LEU A 100 12.70 0.76 5.66
N ILE A 101 11.96 -0.35 5.57
CA ILE A 101 12.34 -1.62 6.21
C ILE A 101 13.63 -2.17 5.62
N ALA A 102 13.82 -2.05 4.30
CA ALA A 102 14.98 -2.60 3.62
C ALA A 102 16.28 -1.81 3.88
N GLU A 103 16.21 -0.47 3.97
CA GLU A 103 17.40 0.39 3.92
C GLU A 103 17.62 1.25 5.18
N ILE A 104 16.59 1.52 5.98
CA ILE A 104 16.64 2.53 7.05
C ILE A 104 16.45 1.89 8.43
N ALA A 105 15.30 1.26 8.68
CA ALA A 105 14.91 0.77 10.00
C ALA A 105 13.92 -0.40 9.90
N ASN A 106 14.17 -1.51 10.59
CA ASN A 106 13.18 -2.58 10.76
C ASN A 106 12.47 -2.48 12.12
N GLY A 107 11.85 -1.33 12.35
CA GLY A 107 11.26 -0.94 13.63
C GLY A 107 12.09 0.09 14.39
N SER A 108 11.48 0.67 15.41
CA SER A 108 12.11 1.58 16.35
C SER A 108 11.25 1.72 17.62
N PRO A 109 11.82 1.69 18.83
CA PRO A 109 11.13 2.05 20.07
C PRO A 109 10.52 3.46 20.08
N LEU A 110 10.90 4.33 19.15
CA LEU A 110 10.27 5.62 18.91
C LEU A 110 9.54 5.57 17.57
N GLY A 111 8.35 6.14 17.50
CA GLY A 111 7.63 6.22 16.25
C GLY A 111 6.23 6.77 16.43
N PRO A 112 5.46 6.78 15.35
CA PRO A 112 4.08 7.23 15.40
C PRO A 112 3.19 6.51 16.42
N PRO A 113 3.28 5.18 16.61
CA PRO A 113 2.53 4.49 17.67
C PRO A 113 3.03 4.85 19.07
N GLU A 114 2.12 5.15 20.00
CA GLU A 114 2.48 5.64 21.35
C GLU A 114 3.11 4.55 22.24
N ASP A 115 2.70 3.29 22.11
CA ASP A 115 3.25 2.18 22.89
C ASP A 115 4.26 1.36 22.08
N GLY A 116 5.54 1.62 22.34
CA GLY A 116 6.66 0.86 21.78
C GLY A 116 7.08 1.22 20.35
N GLY A 117 6.49 2.27 19.77
CA GLY A 117 6.90 2.82 18.48
C GLY A 117 6.61 1.91 17.28
N LEU A 118 7.47 1.96 16.26
CA LEU A 118 7.31 1.17 15.05
C LEU A 118 7.78 -0.27 15.28
N LEU A 119 6.89 -1.24 15.10
CA LEU A 119 7.21 -2.66 15.22
C LEU A 119 8.04 -3.18 14.03
N PRO A 120 8.91 -4.18 14.25
CA PRO A 120 9.58 -4.90 13.16
C PRO A 120 8.60 -5.58 12.21
N LEU A 121 8.99 -5.74 10.94
CA LEU A 121 8.15 -6.36 9.91
C LEU A 121 7.67 -7.75 10.33
N GLY A 122 6.35 -7.95 10.32
CA GLY A 122 5.70 -9.22 10.62
C GLY A 122 5.51 -9.52 12.11
N TRP A 123 5.98 -8.65 13.01
CA TRP A 123 5.73 -8.79 14.44
C TRP A 123 4.30 -8.36 14.79
N LEU A 124 3.82 -8.84 15.93
CA LEU A 124 2.51 -8.48 16.48
C LEU A 124 2.71 -8.00 17.92
N PRO A 125 1.96 -6.97 18.36
CA PRO A 125 1.99 -6.54 19.75
C PRO A 125 1.43 -7.65 20.66
N PRO A 126 1.83 -7.68 21.94
CA PRO A 126 1.17 -8.49 22.94
C PRO A 126 -0.34 -8.21 22.94
N GLY A 127 -1.16 -9.25 23.07
CA GLY A 127 -2.62 -9.07 23.13
C GLY A 127 -3.33 -8.99 21.77
N TRP A 128 -2.61 -9.05 20.64
CA TRP A 128 -3.21 -9.07 19.31
C TRP A 128 -4.42 -10.02 19.22
N PRO A 129 -5.63 -9.52 18.90
CA PRO A 129 -6.85 -10.30 19.00
C PRO A 129 -7.01 -11.23 17.81
N HIS A 130 -7.98 -12.14 17.92
CA HIS A 130 -8.32 -13.08 16.84
C HIS A 130 -7.09 -13.78 16.25
N GLN A 131 -6.23 -14.36 17.11
CA GLN A 131 -4.96 -15.03 16.79
C GLN A 131 -5.09 -16.20 15.80
N ARG A 132 -5.48 -15.87 14.57
CA ARG A 132 -5.51 -16.74 13.40
C ARG A 132 -4.22 -16.51 12.64
N THR A 133 -3.90 -17.42 11.73
CA THR A 133 -2.82 -17.20 10.78
C THR A 133 -3.15 -15.95 9.95
N ARG A 134 -2.29 -14.93 10.04
CA ARG A 134 -2.43 -13.71 9.26
C ARG A 134 -2.27 -14.02 7.77
N ASN A 135 -2.93 -13.23 6.93
CA ASN A 135 -2.89 -13.35 5.49
C ASN A 135 -2.76 -11.97 4.82
N PRO A 136 -1.54 -11.40 4.78
CA PRO A 136 -1.30 -10.11 4.15
C PRO A 136 -1.62 -10.06 2.64
N ALA A 137 -1.66 -11.21 1.95
CA ALA A 137 -1.99 -11.28 0.53
C ALA A 137 -3.49 -11.23 0.22
N ALA A 138 -4.35 -11.58 1.18
CA ALA A 138 -5.79 -11.39 1.01
C ALA A 138 -6.11 -9.89 0.97
N PRO A 139 -7.12 -9.44 0.20
CA PRO A 139 -7.49 -8.03 0.18
C PRO A 139 -7.97 -7.58 1.57
N PHE A 140 -7.55 -6.39 1.99
CA PHE A 140 -8.12 -5.73 3.16
C PHE A 140 -9.63 -5.49 2.91
N PRO A 141 -10.51 -5.87 3.85
CA PRO A 141 -11.94 -5.99 3.56
C PRO A 141 -12.68 -4.66 3.54
N LEU A 142 -12.11 -3.58 4.09
CA LEU A 142 -12.78 -2.29 4.25
C LEU A 142 -12.31 -1.27 3.22
N GLN A 143 -13.24 -0.44 2.76
CA GLN A 143 -12.99 0.74 1.94
C GLN A 143 -13.39 2.04 2.63
N GLU A 144 -14.21 1.93 3.68
CA GLU A 144 -14.72 3.01 4.51
C GLU A 144 -14.67 2.59 5.99
N ALA A 145 -14.78 3.56 6.89
CA ALA A 145 -14.82 3.31 8.32
C ALA A 145 -15.95 2.33 8.69
N TRP A 146 -15.68 1.45 9.64
CA TRP A 146 -16.67 0.53 10.19
C TRP A 146 -16.62 0.56 11.72
N ALA A 147 -17.56 1.28 12.32
CA ALA A 147 -17.80 1.30 13.76
C ALA A 147 -18.75 0.15 14.13
N TRP A 148 -18.19 -1.03 14.37
CA TRP A 148 -19.01 -2.22 14.61
C TRP A 148 -19.64 -2.26 16.01
N GLU A 149 -19.17 -1.45 16.96
CA GLU A 149 -19.83 -1.31 18.28
C GLU A 149 -21.26 -0.77 18.19
N ASP A 150 -21.56 0.02 17.16
CA ASP A 150 -22.86 0.66 16.95
C ASP A 150 -23.85 -0.25 16.18
N GLU A 151 -23.37 -1.37 15.64
CA GLU A 151 -24.17 -2.29 14.86
C GLU A 151 -24.82 -3.38 15.73
N ASN A 152 -26.03 -3.79 15.36
CA ASN A 152 -26.59 -5.03 15.90
C ASN A 152 -25.88 -6.21 15.23
N PRO A 153 -25.13 -7.05 15.97
CA PRO A 153 -24.26 -8.04 15.36
C PRO A 153 -25.06 -9.09 14.59
N ALA A 154 -24.78 -9.20 13.29
CA ALA A 154 -25.22 -10.30 12.47
C ALA A 154 -24.50 -11.61 12.87
N GLU A 155 -24.99 -12.75 12.40
CA GLU A 155 -24.40 -14.08 12.73
C GLU A 155 -22.92 -14.19 12.33
N ASP A 156 -22.49 -13.49 11.28
CA ASP A 156 -21.11 -13.49 10.77
C ASP A 156 -20.21 -12.38 11.35
N HIS A 157 -20.72 -11.58 12.30
CA HIS A 157 -20.04 -10.40 12.86
C HIS A 157 -18.61 -10.72 13.34
N HIS A 158 -18.44 -11.76 14.15
CA HIS A 158 -17.13 -12.17 14.67
C HIS A 158 -16.15 -12.58 13.57
N GLU A 159 -16.63 -13.19 12.48
CA GLU A 159 -15.77 -13.59 11.36
C GLU A 159 -15.35 -12.38 10.52
N ARG A 160 -16.26 -11.43 10.33
CA ARG A 160 -15.96 -10.16 9.65
C ARG A 160 -14.93 -9.34 10.43
N VAL A 161 -15.10 -9.18 11.74
CA VAL A 161 -14.10 -8.52 12.60
C VAL A 161 -12.76 -9.25 12.52
N ALA A 162 -12.74 -10.59 12.68
CA ALA A 162 -11.50 -11.35 12.55
C ALA A 162 -10.83 -11.19 11.17
N THR A 163 -11.60 -10.98 10.11
CA THR A 163 -11.08 -10.72 8.76
C THR A 163 -10.37 -9.36 8.68
N VAL A 164 -10.92 -8.31 9.32
CA VAL A 164 -10.30 -6.98 9.38
C VAL A 164 -8.91 -7.04 10.04
N TYR A 165 -8.79 -7.76 11.15
CA TYR A 165 -7.51 -7.95 11.83
C TYR A 165 -6.50 -8.75 10.99
N ASN A 166 -6.93 -9.81 10.32
CA ASN A 166 -6.00 -10.80 9.79
C ASN A 166 -5.65 -10.62 8.30
N HIS A 167 -6.43 -9.89 7.51
CA HIS A 167 -6.23 -9.82 6.05
C HIS A 167 -5.66 -8.49 5.57
N GLY A 168 -4.79 -8.55 4.56
CA GLY A 168 -4.45 -7.41 3.71
C GLY A 168 -3.65 -6.29 4.35
N SER A 169 -3.09 -6.50 5.53
CA SER A 169 -2.35 -5.50 6.27
C SER A 169 -1.04 -6.01 6.84
N VAL A 170 -0.19 -5.11 7.33
CA VAL A 170 0.89 -5.38 8.28
C VAL A 170 0.70 -4.49 9.51
N VAL A 171 1.10 -4.97 10.69
CA VAL A 171 0.95 -4.20 11.93
C VAL A 171 2.16 -3.29 12.09
N LEU A 172 1.90 -2.01 12.32
CA LEU A 172 2.93 -0.98 12.50
C LEU A 172 3.24 -0.75 13.99
N GLY A 173 2.27 -0.94 14.87
CA GLY A 173 2.40 -0.72 16.30
C GLY A 173 1.04 -0.58 16.98
N THR A 174 1.05 -0.12 18.22
CA THR A 174 -0.14 0.02 19.06
C THR A 174 -0.05 1.32 19.86
N ASP A 175 -1.19 1.97 20.10
CA ASP A 175 -1.24 3.12 21.02
C ASP A 175 -1.54 2.67 22.45
N ASP A 176 -2.34 1.61 22.58
CA ASP A 176 -2.73 0.99 23.84
C ASP A 176 -3.00 -0.51 23.62
N GLU A 177 -3.60 -1.21 24.58
CA GLU A 177 -3.88 -2.64 24.45
C GLU A 177 -4.94 -3.00 23.40
N LEU A 178 -5.70 -2.03 22.90
CA LEU A 178 -6.88 -2.24 22.06
C LEU A 178 -6.80 -1.54 20.70
N SER A 179 -5.84 -0.64 20.48
CA SER A 179 -5.76 0.26 19.33
C SER A 179 -4.50 0.02 18.52
N TYR A 180 -4.66 -0.55 17.32
CA TYR A 180 -3.56 -1.02 16.50
C TYR A 180 -3.44 -0.27 15.18
N TRP A 181 -2.24 0.25 14.92
CA TRP A 181 -1.89 0.85 13.64
C TRP A 181 -1.57 -0.23 12.63
N VAL A 182 -2.23 -0.21 11.47
CA VAL A 182 -1.98 -1.13 10.38
C VAL A 182 -1.73 -0.40 9.07
N LEU A 183 -0.77 -0.90 8.31
CA LEU A 183 -0.56 -0.49 6.91
C LEU A 183 -1.26 -1.50 6.01
N VAL A 184 -2.16 -1.03 5.16
CA VAL A 184 -2.82 -1.88 4.17
C VAL A 184 -1.84 -2.18 3.04
N VAL A 185 -1.62 -3.47 2.77
CA VAL A 185 -0.66 -3.97 1.76
C VAL A 185 -1.32 -4.65 0.57
N ALA A 186 -2.61 -4.99 0.67
CA ALA A 186 -3.38 -5.60 -0.41
C ALA A 186 -4.84 -5.11 -0.43
N GLY A 187 -5.39 -4.93 -1.63
CA GLY A 187 -6.75 -4.43 -1.84
C GLY A 187 -6.81 -2.94 -2.21
N PRO A 188 -8.03 -2.36 -2.29
CA PRO A 188 -8.23 -0.99 -2.79
C PRO A 188 -7.57 0.11 -1.94
N GLN A 189 -7.38 -0.15 -0.65
CA GLN A 189 -6.78 0.78 0.30
C GLN A 189 -5.25 0.60 0.42
N ARG A 190 -4.60 -0.12 -0.51
CA ARG A 190 -3.15 -0.39 -0.44
C ARG A 190 -2.31 0.88 -0.31
N GLY A 191 -1.34 0.86 0.59
CA GLY A 191 -0.46 1.97 0.92
C GLY A 191 -1.01 2.92 1.99
N LYS A 192 -2.27 2.72 2.40
CA LYS A 192 -2.94 3.56 3.39
C LYS A 192 -2.81 3.03 4.80
N VAL A 193 -2.76 3.95 5.77
CA VAL A 193 -2.70 3.63 7.20
C VAL A 193 -4.11 3.68 7.80
N TRP A 194 -4.41 2.67 8.60
CA TRP A 194 -5.69 2.51 9.31
C TRP A 194 -5.43 2.27 10.80
N LEU A 195 -6.37 2.70 11.63
CA LEU A 195 -6.44 2.37 13.04
C LEU A 195 -7.53 1.31 13.24
N VAL A 196 -7.15 0.14 13.73
CA VAL A 196 -8.07 -0.95 14.07
C VAL A 196 -8.16 -1.04 15.58
N THR A 197 -9.35 -0.85 16.14
CA THR A 197 -9.61 -0.89 17.58
C THR A 197 -10.51 -2.07 17.96
N ASP A 198 -10.87 -2.23 19.22
CA ASP A 198 -11.86 -3.20 19.68
C ASP A 198 -13.30 -2.83 19.27
N VAL A 199 -13.55 -1.57 18.97
CA VAL A 199 -14.88 -1.02 18.63
C VAL A 199 -15.09 -0.72 17.14
N GLY A 200 -14.01 -0.62 16.36
CA GLY A 200 -14.12 -0.31 14.94
C GLY A 200 -12.80 -0.34 14.19
N ALA A 201 -12.86 -0.05 12.90
CA ALA A 201 -11.68 0.20 12.09
C ALA A 201 -11.88 1.46 11.24
N TYR A 202 -10.89 2.33 11.27
CA TYR A 202 -10.99 3.69 10.76
C TYR A 202 -9.80 4.02 9.84
N PRO A 203 -10.04 4.62 8.67
CA PRO A 203 -8.97 5.23 7.89
C PRO A 203 -8.38 6.39 8.70
N TYR A 204 -7.05 6.55 8.66
CA TYR A 204 -6.42 7.61 9.44
C TYR A 204 -5.64 8.62 8.59
N PRO A 205 -5.89 9.93 8.80
CA PRO A 205 -7.06 10.53 9.42
C PRO A 205 -8.34 10.18 8.65
N MET A 206 -9.50 10.41 9.28
CA MET A 206 -10.80 10.30 8.60
C MET A 206 -11.12 11.57 7.80
N PRO A 207 -11.91 11.47 6.71
CA PRO A 207 -12.49 10.25 6.15
C PRO A 207 -11.56 9.53 5.16
N GLU A 208 -10.50 10.17 4.68
CA GLU A 208 -9.58 9.63 3.68
C GLU A 208 -8.22 9.33 4.30
N ALA A 209 -7.86 8.05 4.34
CA ALA A 209 -6.59 7.62 4.93
C ALA A 209 -5.39 8.24 4.20
N LEU A 210 -4.39 8.62 4.99
CA LEU A 210 -3.08 9.02 4.50
C LEU A 210 -2.25 7.80 4.07
N GLY A 211 -1.27 8.08 3.21
CA GLY A 211 -0.22 7.11 2.93
C GLY A 211 0.74 6.99 4.12
N PHE A 212 1.60 5.97 4.07
CA PHE A 212 2.59 5.72 5.11
C PHE A 212 3.53 6.93 5.34
N LEU A 213 3.96 7.62 4.26
CA LEU A 213 4.88 8.75 4.39
C LEU A 213 4.24 9.91 5.14
N GLU A 214 3.03 10.28 4.73
CA GLU A 214 2.32 11.41 5.32
C GLU A 214 1.95 11.14 6.78
N TRP A 215 1.66 9.88 7.12
CA TRP A 215 1.47 9.45 8.50
C TRP A 215 2.73 9.65 9.36
N VAL A 216 3.91 9.25 8.87
CA VAL A 216 5.19 9.49 9.57
C VAL A 216 5.51 10.99 9.66
N GLN A 217 5.28 11.76 8.60
CA GLN A 217 5.53 13.20 8.58
C GLN A 217 4.70 13.95 9.62
N ARG A 218 3.41 13.59 9.74
CA ARG A 218 2.50 14.22 10.70
C ARG A 218 2.98 13.99 12.14
N TRP A 219 3.34 12.76 12.48
CA TRP A 219 3.96 12.45 13.77
C TRP A 219 5.23 13.27 14.00
N HIS A 220 6.15 13.26 13.03
CA HIS A 220 7.45 13.91 13.16
C HIS A 220 7.35 15.44 13.25
N ALA A 221 6.29 16.05 12.72
CA ALA A 221 5.98 17.47 12.87
C ALA A 221 5.51 17.83 14.30
N GLY A 222 5.11 16.83 15.10
CA GLY A 222 4.51 17.03 16.42
C GLY A 222 3.05 17.49 16.36
N ASP A 223 2.38 17.29 15.23
CA ASP A 223 0.95 17.56 15.11
C ASP A 223 0.19 16.55 15.98
N SER A 224 -0.80 17.01 16.75
CA SER A 224 -1.59 16.07 17.54
C SER A 224 -2.40 15.16 16.62
N TRP A 225 -2.58 13.90 17.03
CA TRP A 225 -3.31 12.90 16.26
C TRP A 225 -4.81 13.24 16.11
N TRP A 226 -5.30 14.20 16.87
CA TRP A 226 -6.72 14.48 17.03
C TRP A 226 -7.15 15.86 16.51
N ASP A 227 -6.21 16.67 15.98
CA ASP A 227 -6.46 17.99 15.38
C ASP A 227 -6.79 17.94 13.87
#